data_AF-A0AAU9KDI1-F1
#
_entry.id   AF-A0AAU9KDI1-F1
#
_cell.length_a   1.000
_cell.length_b   1.000
_cell.length_c   1.000
_cell.angle_alpha   90.00
_cell.angle_beta   90.00
_cell.angle_gamma   90.00
#
_symmetry.space_group_name_H-M   'P 1'
#
loop_
_entity.id
_entity.type
_entity.pdbx_description
1 polymer ?
#
loop_
_entity_poly.entity_id
_entity_poly.type
_entity_poly.pdbx_seq_one_letter_code
_entity_poly.pdbx_strand_id
1 'polypeptide(L)'
;MSSYPSFEEGGICYIACEELFEYYNNSRFYCYRGCDFAKGRVNVPKLRKEAESMCKRMTAEAMETQVDLDKIKDLRVSPFLDPDCPENIYKACLSGIRRQRW
;
A
#
# COMPACT_ATOMS: atom_id res chain seq x y z
N MET A 1 27.65 1.89 9.22
CA MET A 1 26.85 0.67 9.06
C MET A 1 25.58 1.05 8.32
N SER A 2 25.40 0.54 7.10
CA SER A 2 24.21 0.79 6.29
C SER A 2 23.05 0.01 6.92
N SER A 3 22.15 0.70 7.61
CA SER A 3 20.96 0.11 8.22
C SER A 3 19.93 -0.10 7.11
N TYR A 4 20.05 -1.22 6.40
CA TYR A 4 18.96 -1.71 5.58
C TYR A 4 17.95 -2.34 6.54
N PRO A 5 16.72 -1.80 6.67
CA PRO A 5 15.70 -2.40 7.52
C PRO A 5 15.48 -3.85 7.08
N SER A 6 15.57 -4.79 8.03
CA SER A 6 15.49 -6.22 7.71
C SER A 6 14.08 -6.57 7.20
N PHE A 7 13.99 -7.61 6.37
CA PHE A 7 12.72 -8.16 5.89
C PHE A 7 11.76 -8.52 7.04
N GLU A 8 12.29 -8.80 8.24
CA GLU A 8 11.50 -9.07 9.46
C GLU A 8 10.80 -7.83 10.02
N GLU A 9 11.33 -6.62 9.80
CA GLU A 9 10.73 -5.38 10.31
C GLU A 9 9.55 -4.89 9.45
N GLY A 10 9.42 -5.37 8.20
CA GLY A 10 8.17 -5.28 7.42
C GLY A 10 7.40 -6.61 7.38
N GLY A 11 8.07 -7.70 7.79
CA GLY A 11 7.54 -8.99 8.20
C GLY A 11 6.45 -9.57 7.30
N ILE A 12 5.39 -10.04 7.95
CA ILE A 12 4.20 -10.68 7.35
C ILE A 12 3.54 -9.80 6.28
N CYS A 13 3.74 -8.47 6.30
CA CYS A 13 3.10 -7.57 5.36
C CYS A 13 3.52 -7.85 3.90
N TYR A 14 4.83 -7.98 3.64
CA TYR A 14 5.32 -8.24 2.28
C TYR A 14 4.91 -9.62 1.77
N ILE A 15 4.95 -10.64 2.64
CA ILE A 15 4.46 -11.99 2.30
C ILE A 15 2.95 -11.96 2.01
N ALA A 16 2.18 -11.22 2.79
CA ALA A 16 0.75 -11.07 2.54
C ALA A 16 0.44 -10.29 1.25
N CYS A 17 1.36 -9.47 0.74
CA CYS A 17 1.26 -8.84 -0.57
C CYS A 17 1.66 -9.82 -1.70
N GLU A 18 2.64 -10.69 -1.47
CA GLU A 18 3.02 -11.80 -2.36
C GLU A 18 1.87 -12.79 -2.57
N GLU A 19 1.17 -13.16 -1.50
CA GLU A 19 0.00 -14.05 -1.56
C GLU A 19 -1.24 -13.37 -2.15
N LEU A 20 -1.32 -12.04 -2.07
CA LEU A 20 -2.50 -11.30 -2.50
C LEU A 20 -2.53 -11.06 -4.00
N PHE A 21 -1.38 -10.76 -4.61
CA PHE A 21 -1.27 -10.40 -6.02
C PHE A 21 -0.46 -11.44 -6.78
N GLU A 22 -0.87 -11.73 -8.01
CA GLU A 22 -0.09 -12.61 -8.89
C GLU A 22 1.34 -12.08 -9.11
N TYR A 23 2.27 -12.98 -9.42
CA TYR A 23 3.70 -12.64 -9.46
C TYR A 23 4.07 -11.58 -10.52
N TYR A 24 3.30 -11.53 -11.60
CA TYR A 24 3.48 -10.55 -12.68
C TYR A 24 2.67 -9.27 -12.48
N ASN A 25 1.85 -9.19 -11.43
CA ASN A 25 0.98 -8.04 -11.23
C ASN A 25 1.71 -6.90 -10.51
N ASN A 26 1.83 -5.76 -11.20
CA ASN A 26 2.51 -4.57 -10.69
C ASN A 26 1.83 -3.95 -9.45
N SER A 27 0.57 -4.29 -9.15
CA SER A 27 -0.09 -3.89 -7.89
C SER A 27 0.64 -4.37 -6.65
N ARG A 28 1.40 -5.46 -6.78
CA ARG A 28 2.32 -5.95 -5.73
C ARG A 28 3.32 -4.88 -5.28
N PHE A 29 3.91 -4.14 -6.23
CA PHE A 29 4.83 -3.04 -5.93
C PHE A 29 4.17 -1.99 -5.04
N TYR A 30 2.96 -1.54 -5.40
CA TYR A 30 2.22 -0.56 -4.62
C TYR A 30 1.82 -1.08 -3.24
N CYS A 31 1.49 -2.37 -3.13
CA CYS A 31 1.24 -3.03 -1.84
C CYS A 31 2.45 -2.94 -0.90
N TYR A 32 3.65 -3.19 -1.42
CA TYR A 32 4.88 -3.06 -0.62
C TYR A 32 5.12 -1.63 -0.13
N ARG A 33 4.85 -0.63 -0.97
CA ARG A 33 4.92 0.78 -0.56
C ARG A 33 3.96 1.07 0.60
N GLY A 34 2.78 0.46 0.57
CA GLY A 34 1.84 0.49 1.69
C GLY A 34 2.44 -0.09 2.99
N CYS A 35 3.14 -1.22 2.91
CA CYS A 35 3.86 -1.80 4.05
C CYS A 35 4.93 -0.83 4.59
N ASP A 36 5.74 -0.24 3.70
CA ASP A 36 6.79 0.73 4.06
C ASP A 36 6.21 1.95 4.79
N PHE A 37 5.10 2.49 4.26
CA PHE A 37 4.42 3.65 4.83
C PHE A 37 3.85 3.35 6.21
N ALA A 38 3.29 2.15 6.40
CA ALA A 38 2.64 1.76 7.64
C ALA A 38 3.60 1.35 8.77
N LYS A 39 4.84 0.96 8.43
CA LYS A 39 5.84 0.52 9.41
C LYS A 39 6.06 1.55 10.52
N GLY A 40 5.84 1.14 11.77
CA GLY A 40 5.95 2.02 12.94
C GLY A 40 4.86 3.09 13.06
N ARG A 41 3.86 3.09 12.17
CA ARG A 41 2.74 4.05 12.13
C ARG A 41 1.38 3.40 12.35
N VAL A 42 1.24 2.11 12.08
CA VAL A 42 -0.06 1.43 11.96
C VAL A 42 -0.86 1.36 13.27
N ASN A 43 -0.17 1.33 14.42
CA ASN A 43 -0.80 1.21 15.74
C ASN A 43 -1.33 2.54 16.31
N VAL A 44 -0.86 3.68 15.80
CA VAL A 44 -1.28 5.00 16.28
C VAL A 44 -2.27 5.57 15.25
N PRO A 45 -3.55 5.81 15.62
CA PRO A 45 -4.57 6.22 14.64
C PRO A 45 -4.20 7.44 13.80
N LYS A 46 -3.50 8.42 14.40
CA LYS A 46 -3.01 9.61 13.69
C LYS A 46 -1.93 9.28 12.65
N LEU A 47 -0.95 8.46 13.02
CA LEU A 47 0.15 8.06 12.12
C LEU A 47 -0.35 7.08 11.05
N ARG A 48 -1.36 6.26 11.36
CA ARG A 48 -2.05 5.43 10.38
C ARG A 48 -2.71 6.27 9.29
N LYS A 49 -3.44 7.33 9.67
CA LYS A 49 -4.01 8.27 8.69
C LYS A 49 -2.95 8.98 7.86
N GLU A 50 -1.79 9.27 8.45
CA GLU A 50 -0.64 9.81 7.72
C GLU A 50 -0.13 8.80 6.69
N ALA A 51 0.00 7.52 7.04
CA ALA A 51 0.36 6.47 6.10
C ALA A 51 -0.66 6.35 4.95
N GLU A 52 -1.96 6.41 5.25
CA GLU A 52 -3.02 6.40 4.23
C GLU A 52 -2.93 7.63 3.31
N SER A 53 -2.55 8.80 3.84
CA SER A 53 -2.28 10.00 3.06
C SER A 53 -1.04 9.88 2.18
N MET A 54 -0.01 9.13 2.62
CA MET A 54 1.17 8.84 1.80
C MET A 54 0.80 7.97 0.59
N CYS A 55 -0.11 7.00 0.74
CA CYS A 55 -0.65 6.26 -0.40
C CYS A 55 -1.35 7.18 -1.40
N LYS A 56 -2.16 8.16 -0.93
CA LYS A 56 -2.81 9.12 -1.84
C LYS A 56 -1.80 9.96 -2.61
N ARG A 57 -0.77 10.48 -1.92
CA ARG A 57 0.29 11.27 -2.57
C ARG A 57 1.02 10.43 -3.61
N MET A 58 1.41 9.21 -3.27
CA MET A 58 2.07 8.29 -4.20
C MET A 58 1.19 7.99 -5.42
N THR A 59 -0.12 7.79 -5.23
CA THR A 59 -1.05 7.61 -6.34
C THR A 59 -1.06 8.82 -7.27
N ALA A 60 -1.11 10.03 -6.71
CA ALA A 60 -1.08 11.27 -7.49
C ALA A 60 0.26 11.52 -8.21
N GLU A 61 1.38 11.06 -7.63
CA GLU A 61 2.70 11.11 -8.25
C GLU A 61 2.86 10.06 -9.37
N ALA A 62 2.29 8.87 -9.18
CA ALA A 62 2.35 7.78 -10.17
C ALA A 62 1.43 8.03 -11.37
N MET A 63 0.27 8.63 -11.13
CA MET A 63 -0.69 9.02 -12.15
C MET A 63 -1.24 10.39 -11.81
N GLU A 64 -0.98 11.37 -12.69
CA GLU A 64 -1.59 12.69 -12.56
C GLU A 64 -3.12 12.53 -12.58
N THR A 65 -3.76 12.79 -11.44
CA THR A 65 -5.18 12.50 -11.24
C THR A 65 -5.88 13.61 -10.46
N GLN A 66 -7.12 13.87 -10.86
CA GLN A 66 -8.08 14.70 -10.11
C GLN A 66 -9.10 13.83 -9.35
N VAL A 67 -8.92 12.50 -9.33
CA VAL A 67 -9.83 11.57 -8.66
C VAL A 67 -9.79 11.83 -7.15
N ASP A 68 -10.98 12.03 -6.59
CA ASP A 68 -11.16 12.12 -5.15
C ASP A 68 -11.10 10.73 -4.52
N LEU A 69 -9.89 10.32 -4.14
CA LEU A 69 -9.61 8.99 -3.58
C LEU A 69 -10.36 8.72 -2.26
N ASP A 70 -10.83 9.76 -1.57
CA ASP A 70 -11.66 9.62 -0.36
C ASP A 70 -13.08 9.13 -0.65
N LYS A 71 -13.56 9.25 -1.90
CA LYS A 71 -14.91 8.82 -2.31
C LYS A 71 -14.97 7.35 -2.74
N ILE A 72 -13.85 6.63 -2.76
CA ILE A 72 -13.83 5.22 -3.13
C ILE A 72 -14.49 4.39 -2.01
N LYS A 73 -15.69 3.86 -2.28
CA LYS A 73 -16.45 3.06 -1.31
C LYS A 73 -15.90 1.64 -1.14
N ASP A 74 -15.55 0.99 -2.24
CA ASP A 74 -15.04 -0.38 -2.22
C ASP A 74 -13.51 -0.39 -2.32
N LEU A 75 -12.88 -0.73 -1.21
CA LEU A 75 -11.42 -0.78 -1.05
C LEU A 75 -10.90 -2.22 -1.05
N ARG A 76 -11.69 -3.19 -1.52
CA ARG A 76 -11.24 -4.57 -1.73
C ARG A 76 -10.33 -4.63 -2.96
N VAL A 77 -9.44 -5.61 -2.94
CA VAL A 77 -8.50 -5.89 -4.02
C VAL A 77 -8.60 -7.37 -4.40
N SER A 78 -8.29 -7.69 -5.65
CA SER A 78 -8.21 -9.05 -6.17
C SER A 78 -6.79 -9.36 -6.66
N PRO A 79 -6.43 -10.63 -6.85
CA PRO A 79 -5.09 -11.00 -7.32
C PRO A 79 -4.69 -10.47 -8.69
N PHE A 80 -5.70 -10.16 -9.52
CA PHE A 80 -5.56 -9.64 -10.88
C PHE A 80 -5.93 -8.16 -10.98
N LEU A 81 -5.94 -7.42 -9.87
CA LEU A 81 -6.19 -5.98 -9.90
C LEU A 81 -5.01 -5.28 -10.57
N ASP A 82 -5.15 -4.85 -11.82
CA ASP A 82 -4.09 -4.14 -12.50
C ASP A 82 -3.99 -2.68 -12.03
N PRO A 83 -2.78 -2.12 -11.84
CA PRO A 83 -2.60 -0.73 -11.42
C PRO A 83 -2.65 0.22 -12.63
N ASP A 84 -3.69 0.11 -13.43
CA ASP A 84 -3.92 0.88 -14.66
C ASP A 84 -4.66 2.20 -14.43
N CYS A 85 -5.25 2.37 -13.25
CA CYS A 85 -5.93 3.58 -12.82
C CYS A 85 -5.53 4.01 -11.40
N PRO A 86 -5.69 5.29 -11.05
CA PRO A 86 -5.35 5.82 -9.73
C PRO A 86 -6.04 5.07 -8.59
N GLU A 87 -7.29 4.66 -8.78
CA GLU A 87 -8.07 3.93 -7.79
C GLU A 87 -7.43 2.57 -7.48
N ASN A 88 -6.96 1.85 -8.49
CA ASN A 88 -6.33 0.54 -8.30
C ASN A 88 -4.97 0.67 -7.63
N ILE A 89 -4.17 1.66 -8.02
CA ILE A 89 -2.90 2.00 -7.33
C ILE A 89 -3.17 2.31 -5.86
N TYR A 90 -4.16 3.15 -5.57
CA TYR A 90 -4.50 3.54 -4.21
C TYR A 90 -4.98 2.35 -3.38
N LYS A 91 -5.89 1.52 -3.93
CA LYS A 91 -6.37 0.30 -3.27
C LYS A 91 -5.24 -0.69 -2.99
N ALA A 92 -4.35 -0.90 -3.96
CA ALA A 92 -3.18 -1.76 -3.81
C ALA A 92 -2.28 -1.27 -2.67
N CYS A 93 -1.98 0.03 -2.62
CA CYS A 93 -1.21 0.62 -1.52
C CYS A 93 -1.89 0.48 -0.15
N LEU A 94 -3.17 0.82 -0.05
CA LEU A 94 -3.94 0.64 1.19
C LEU A 94 -3.97 -0.82 1.66
N SER A 95 -3.95 -1.77 0.72
CA SER A 95 -3.95 -3.19 1.05
C SER A 95 -2.70 -3.60 1.85
N GLY A 96 -1.54 -2.97 1.59
CA GLY A 96 -0.32 -3.12 2.38
C GLY A 96 -0.44 -2.50 3.76
N ILE A 97 -0.93 -1.25 3.87
CA ILE A 97 -1.14 -0.59 5.18
C ILE A 97 -2.03 -1.43 6.11
N ARG A 98 -3.07 -2.06 5.56
CA ARG A 98 -3.99 -2.92 6.30
C ARG A 98 -3.38 -4.25 6.75
N ARG A 99 -2.35 -4.72 6.04
CA ARG A 99 -1.63 -5.95 6.33
C ARG A 99 -0.47 -5.75 7.29
N GLN A 100 0.02 -4.52 7.43
CA GLN A 100 1.10 -4.24 8.36
C GLN A 100 0.63 -4.45 9.79
N ARG A 101 1.44 -5.20 10.54
CA ARG A 101 1.29 -5.37 11.98
C ARG A 101 2.54 -4.79 12.61
N TRP A 102 2.34 -3.76 13.44
CA TRP A 102 3.34 -3.01 14.19
C TRP A 102 4.08 -1.88 13.46
#